data_AF-A0A943BCS5-F1
#
_entry.id   AF-A0A943BCS5-F1
#
_cell.length_a   1.000
_cell.length_b   1.000
_cell.length_c   1.000
_cell.angle_alpha   90.00
_cell.angle_beta   90.00
_cell.angle_gamma   90.00
#
_symmetry.space_group_name_H-M   'P 1'
#
loop_
_entity.id
_entity.type
_entity.pdbx_description
1 polymer ?
#
loop_
_entity_poly.entity_id
_entity_poly.type
_entity_poly.pdbx_seq_one_letter_code
_entity_poly.pdbx_strand_id
1 'polypeptide(L)'
;RIKLIATDGVFSMDGIICNLKGVCDLADKYNALVMVDDSHAVGFVGAHGRGTAEHCGVEGRVDIITGTLGKALGGASGGYTSGRKEIIDLLRQRSRPYLFSNSLAPAIAGASIEMFNMLEESTELRDHLEETTAYYRQKLVDNGFDIIMGTHPCVPVMLYDEVTAAEFAKRMRAKGVYVVAFSYPVVPKGKARIRTQVCASHTKEDIDFIVKCFIEVREEMGLNK
;
A
#
# COMPACT_ATOMS: atom_id res chain seq x y z
N ARG A 1 5.31 10.99 -31.03
CA ARG A 1 4.90 11.59 -29.74
C ARG A 1 5.30 10.64 -28.63
N ILE A 2 5.87 11.12 -27.52
CA ILE A 2 6.24 10.29 -26.37
C ILE A 2 4.96 9.69 -25.77
N LYS A 3 4.98 8.39 -25.47
CA LYS A 3 3.90 7.68 -24.78
C LYS A 3 4.41 7.29 -23.40
N LEU A 4 3.56 7.39 -22.39
CA LEU A 4 3.85 7.00 -21.02
C LEU A 4 2.65 6.22 -20.50
N ILE A 5 2.90 5.03 -19.96
CA ILE A 5 1.94 4.27 -19.16
C ILE A 5 2.23 4.60 -17.71
N ALA A 6 1.23 5.15 -17.01
CA ALA A 6 1.33 5.46 -15.58
C ALA A 6 0.37 4.55 -14.80
N THR A 7 0.86 3.95 -13.72
CA THR A 7 0.08 3.06 -12.85
C THR A 7 0.57 3.17 -11.41
N ASP A 8 -0.29 2.87 -10.44
CA ASP A 8 0.18 2.48 -9.12
C ASP A 8 0.79 1.08 -9.22
N GLY A 9 1.85 0.81 -8.46
CA GLY A 9 2.36 -0.54 -8.26
C GLY A 9 1.41 -1.35 -7.38
N VAL A 10 0.89 -0.72 -6.31
CA VAL A 10 -0.16 -1.29 -5.46
C VAL A 10 -1.33 -0.33 -5.36
N PHE A 11 -2.51 -0.80 -5.75
CA PHE A 11 -3.75 -0.04 -5.63
C PHE A 11 -4.20 0.00 -4.17
N SER A 12 -4.02 1.15 -3.54
CA SER A 12 -4.16 1.32 -2.08
C SER A 12 -5.49 0.84 -1.50
N MET A 13 -6.61 1.05 -2.19
CA MET A 13 -7.95 0.72 -1.71
C MET A 13 -8.29 -0.77 -1.78
N ASP A 14 -7.66 -1.48 -2.71
CA ASP A 14 -7.94 -2.88 -2.98
C ASP A 14 -6.83 -3.81 -2.46
N GLY A 15 -5.61 -3.30 -2.24
CA GLY A 15 -4.44 -4.11 -1.95
C GLY A 15 -4.00 -4.97 -3.14
N ILE A 16 -4.39 -4.58 -4.36
CA ILE A 16 -4.04 -5.30 -5.59
C ILE A 16 -2.67 -4.84 -6.06
N ILE A 17 -1.78 -5.79 -6.30
CA ILE A 17 -0.49 -5.56 -6.94
C ILE A 17 -0.71 -5.56 -8.47
N CYS A 18 -0.23 -4.51 -9.14
CA CYS A 18 -0.35 -4.37 -10.59
C CYS A 18 0.44 -5.48 -11.30
N ASN A 19 -0.10 -6.01 -12.40
CA ASN A 19 0.64 -6.92 -13.28
C ASN A 19 1.67 -6.11 -14.11
N LEU A 20 2.75 -5.70 -13.46
CA LEU A 20 3.78 -4.87 -14.10
C LEU A 20 4.48 -5.60 -15.25
N LYS A 21 4.58 -6.93 -15.20
CA LYS A 21 5.08 -7.71 -16.34
C LYS A 21 4.28 -7.45 -17.60
N GLY A 22 2.95 -7.57 -17.52
CA GLY A 22 2.06 -7.27 -18.65
C GLY A 22 2.12 -5.80 -19.09
N VAL A 23 2.29 -4.87 -18.15
CA VAL A 23 2.45 -3.43 -18.45
C VAL A 23 3.75 -3.17 -19.21
N CYS A 24 4.87 -3.70 -18.74
CA CYS A 24 6.17 -3.57 -19.42
C CYS A 24 6.15 -4.24 -20.79
N ASP A 25 5.55 -5.42 -20.94
CA ASP A 25 5.40 -6.10 -22.24
C ASP A 25 4.61 -5.24 -23.24
N LEU A 26 3.58 -4.53 -22.76
CA LEU A 26 2.80 -3.58 -23.55
C LEU A 26 3.63 -2.34 -23.92
N ALA A 27 4.39 -1.81 -22.97
CA ALA A 27 5.25 -0.64 -23.17
C ALA A 27 6.30 -0.89 -24.25
N ASP A 28 6.97 -2.06 -24.19
CA ASP A 28 7.95 -2.50 -25.18
C ASP A 28 7.32 -2.60 -26.58
N LYS A 29 6.14 -3.23 -26.68
CA LYS A 29 5.41 -3.37 -27.95
C LYS A 29 5.05 -2.03 -28.59
N TYR A 30 4.67 -1.04 -27.80
CA TYR A 30 4.19 0.25 -28.30
C TYR A 30 5.20 1.39 -28.22
N ASN A 31 6.45 1.08 -27.85
CA ASN A 31 7.52 2.05 -27.61
C ASN A 31 7.04 3.18 -26.68
N ALA A 32 6.59 2.78 -25.49
CA ALA A 32 6.12 3.67 -24.43
C ALA A 32 7.04 3.56 -23.21
N LEU A 33 7.09 4.64 -22.43
CA LEU A 33 7.70 4.63 -21.12
C LEU A 33 6.73 4.04 -20.08
N VAL A 34 7.25 3.57 -18.95
CA VAL A 34 6.50 3.10 -17.78
C VAL A 34 6.86 3.94 -16.56
N MET A 35 5.85 4.51 -15.92
CA MET A 35 5.92 5.15 -14.62
C MET A 35 5.09 4.38 -13.61
N VAL A 36 5.69 4.05 -12.46
CA VAL A 36 5.03 3.34 -11.37
C VAL A 36 5.05 4.18 -10.09
N ASP A 37 3.91 4.35 -9.45
CA ASP A 37 3.84 4.83 -8.06
C ASP A 37 3.88 3.65 -7.09
N ASP A 38 5.02 3.50 -6.41
CA ASP A 38 5.29 2.44 -5.44
C ASP A 38 5.11 2.89 -4.00
N SER A 39 4.40 3.99 -3.74
CA SER A 39 4.16 4.50 -2.38
C SER A 39 3.54 3.47 -1.44
N HIS A 40 2.80 2.50 -1.96
CA HIS A 40 2.20 1.39 -1.19
C HIS A 40 2.98 0.08 -1.33
N ALA A 41 4.23 0.11 -1.76
CA ALA A 41 5.03 -1.10 -2.01
C ALA A 41 6.45 -1.00 -1.43
N VAL A 42 7.10 0.14 -1.59
CA VAL A 42 8.49 0.33 -1.17
C VAL A 42 8.67 0.08 0.33
N GLY A 43 9.74 -0.65 0.66
CA GLY A 43 10.13 -1.05 2.01
C GLY A 43 9.63 -2.44 2.44
N PHE A 44 8.68 -3.06 1.72
CA PHE A 44 8.12 -4.34 2.17
C PHE A 44 7.52 -5.24 1.08
N VAL A 45 7.33 -4.76 -0.15
CA VAL A 45 6.91 -5.60 -1.29
C VAL A 45 8.14 -6.01 -2.09
N GLY A 46 8.21 -7.28 -2.48
CA GLY A 46 9.36 -7.87 -3.15
C GLY A 46 10.30 -8.58 -2.18
N ALA A 47 11.21 -9.40 -2.71
CA ALA A 47 12.10 -10.24 -1.90
C ALA A 47 12.88 -9.42 -0.84
N HIS A 48 13.34 -8.24 -1.23
CA HIS A 48 14.13 -7.32 -0.41
C HIS A 48 13.40 -5.99 -0.17
N GLY A 49 12.08 -5.95 -0.34
CA GLY A 49 11.29 -4.74 -0.11
C GLY A 49 11.53 -3.61 -1.12
N ARG A 50 12.10 -3.89 -2.31
CA ARG A 50 12.41 -2.84 -3.31
C ARG A 50 11.17 -2.31 -4.05
N GLY A 51 10.02 -2.93 -3.84
CA GLY A 51 8.75 -2.52 -4.40
C GLY A 51 8.23 -3.49 -5.46
N THR A 52 7.27 -3.01 -6.26
CA THR A 52 6.53 -3.89 -7.16
C THR A 52 7.34 -4.33 -8.37
N ALA A 53 8.32 -3.54 -8.80
CA ALA A 53 9.22 -3.92 -9.89
C ALA A 53 10.02 -5.18 -9.55
N GLU A 54 10.54 -5.29 -8.33
CA GLU A 54 11.21 -6.50 -7.82
C GLU A 54 10.22 -7.65 -7.70
N HIS A 55 9.07 -7.41 -7.06
CA HIS A 55 8.04 -8.44 -6.87
C HIS A 55 7.58 -9.06 -8.19
N CYS A 56 7.46 -8.26 -9.25
CA CYS A 56 7.05 -8.72 -10.57
C CYS A 56 8.21 -9.20 -11.46
N GLY A 57 9.46 -9.14 -11.00
CA GLY A 57 10.65 -9.54 -11.77
C GLY A 57 10.90 -8.66 -13.00
N VAL A 58 10.62 -7.36 -12.90
CA VAL A 58 10.76 -6.37 -14.00
C VAL A 58 11.65 -5.20 -13.62
N GLU A 59 12.51 -5.36 -12.63
CA GLU A 59 13.57 -4.39 -12.32
C GLU A 59 14.35 -4.02 -13.61
N GLY A 60 14.59 -2.72 -13.80
CA GLY A 60 15.23 -2.18 -15.01
C GLY A 60 14.30 -1.97 -16.21
N ARG A 61 13.06 -2.49 -16.20
CA ARG A 61 12.04 -2.25 -17.26
C ARG A 61 11.06 -1.11 -16.90
N VAL A 62 11.09 -0.61 -15.67
CA VAL A 62 10.32 0.56 -15.23
C VAL A 62 11.21 1.79 -15.34
N ASP A 63 10.76 2.82 -16.06
CA ASP A 63 11.60 3.98 -16.39
C ASP A 63 11.58 5.06 -15.30
N ILE A 64 10.46 5.18 -14.60
CA ILE A 64 10.22 6.17 -13.55
C ILE A 64 9.51 5.47 -12.39
N ILE A 65 10.07 5.57 -11.18
CA ILE A 65 9.42 5.10 -9.96
C ILE A 65 9.21 6.29 -9.05
N THR A 66 7.98 6.52 -8.62
CA THR A 66 7.67 7.46 -7.54
C THR A 66 7.40 6.70 -6.26
N GLY A 67 7.73 7.32 -5.13
CA GLY A 67 7.47 6.77 -3.82
C GLY A 67 7.40 7.86 -2.76
N THR A 68 7.00 7.46 -1.56
CA THR A 68 6.86 8.37 -0.42
C THR A 68 7.66 7.90 0.78
N LEU A 69 8.21 8.88 1.51
CA LEU A 69 8.87 8.68 2.80
C LEU A 69 7.86 8.71 3.97
N GLY A 70 6.58 8.94 3.68
CA GLY A 70 5.52 9.09 4.69
C GLY A 70 4.66 7.87 4.94
N LYS A 71 5.08 6.70 4.46
CA LYS A 71 4.38 5.41 4.69
C LYS A 71 5.33 4.42 5.35
N ALA A 72 5.57 3.26 4.74
CA ALA A 72 6.44 2.21 5.29
C ALA A 72 7.88 2.70 5.50
N LEU A 73 8.33 3.69 4.73
CA LEU A 73 9.67 4.27 4.78
C LEU A 73 9.86 5.29 5.93
N GLY A 74 9.36 4.98 7.13
CA GLY A 74 9.58 5.77 8.34
C GLY A 74 8.51 6.81 8.70
N GLY A 75 7.38 6.85 7.98
CA GLY A 75 6.20 7.65 8.35
C GLY A 75 6.42 9.18 8.41
N ALA A 76 7.51 9.67 7.83
CA ALA A 76 7.92 11.07 7.86
C ALA A 76 7.24 11.89 6.73
N SER A 77 7.81 13.03 6.37
CA SER A 77 7.35 13.80 5.20
C SER A 77 8.32 13.63 4.04
N GLY A 78 7.80 13.59 2.82
CA GLY A 78 8.60 13.60 1.60
C GLY A 78 8.19 12.56 0.57
N GLY A 79 8.77 12.72 -0.60
CA GLY A 79 8.63 11.80 -1.71
C GLY A 79 9.83 11.92 -2.64
N TYR A 80 9.96 10.93 -3.51
CA TYR A 80 11.05 10.87 -4.46
C TYR A 80 10.56 10.41 -5.82
N THR A 81 11.38 10.70 -6.82
CA THR A 81 11.28 10.11 -8.15
C THR A 81 12.64 9.54 -8.47
N SER A 82 12.70 8.24 -8.74
CA SER A 82 13.89 7.57 -9.27
C SER A 82 13.66 7.21 -10.74
N GLY A 83 14.75 7.10 -11.49
CA GLY A 83 14.70 6.83 -12.92
C GLY A 83 16.03 7.15 -13.58
N ARG A 84 16.05 7.10 -14.91
CA ARG A 84 17.25 7.44 -15.69
C ARG A 84 17.71 8.87 -15.45
N LYS A 85 19.04 9.08 -15.50
CA LYS A 85 19.67 10.37 -15.19
C LYS A 85 19.07 11.52 -16.00
N GLU A 86 18.81 11.32 -17.27
CA GLU A 86 18.26 12.33 -18.18
C GLU A 86 16.87 12.79 -17.74
N ILE A 87 16.06 11.86 -17.21
CA ILE A 87 14.72 12.15 -16.67
C ILE A 87 14.86 12.97 -15.39
N ILE A 88 15.73 12.55 -14.48
CA ILE A 88 15.94 13.25 -13.20
C ILE A 88 16.49 14.66 -13.43
N ASP A 89 17.48 14.83 -14.30
CA ASP A 89 18.05 16.14 -14.64
C ASP A 89 16.99 17.06 -15.24
N LEU A 90 16.13 16.55 -16.12
CA LEU A 90 15.00 17.30 -16.66
C LEU A 90 13.99 17.72 -15.57
N LEU A 91 13.61 16.79 -14.68
CA LEU A 91 12.67 17.06 -13.60
C LEU A 91 13.21 18.12 -12.64
N ARG A 92 14.51 18.08 -12.28
CA ARG A 92 15.14 19.08 -11.42
C ARG A 92 15.13 20.49 -12.02
N GLN A 93 15.13 20.60 -13.36
CA GLN A 93 15.10 21.88 -14.07
C GLN A 93 13.70 22.36 -14.46
N ARG A 94 12.68 21.49 -14.46
CA ARG A 94 11.34 21.81 -14.99
C ARG A 94 10.20 21.63 -13.99
N SER A 95 10.38 20.80 -12.96
CA SER A 95 9.34 20.52 -11.97
C SER A 95 9.15 21.72 -11.06
N ARG A 96 8.00 22.42 -11.20
CA ARG A 96 7.66 23.57 -10.37
C ARG A 96 7.65 23.24 -8.87
N PRO A 97 7.07 22.11 -8.41
CA PRO A 97 7.14 21.73 -6.99
C PRO A 97 8.56 21.52 -6.48
N TYR A 98 9.50 21.09 -7.33
CA TYR A 98 10.90 20.95 -6.95
C TYR A 98 11.62 22.30 -6.89
N LEU A 99 11.36 23.19 -7.85
CA LEU A 99 12.06 24.48 -7.98
C LEU A 99 11.56 25.56 -7.02
N PHE A 100 10.28 25.55 -6.68
CA PHE A 100 9.60 26.64 -5.97
C PHE A 100 9.06 26.20 -4.60
N SER A 101 9.63 25.15 -4.01
CA SER A 101 9.30 24.70 -2.66
C SER A 101 10.57 24.57 -1.81
N ASN A 102 10.44 24.75 -0.50
CA ASN A 102 11.54 24.52 0.43
C ASN A 102 11.94 23.03 0.43
N SER A 103 13.23 22.77 0.61
CA SER A 103 13.76 21.42 0.78
C SER A 103 13.23 20.77 2.06
N LEU A 104 13.32 19.44 2.13
CA LEU A 104 13.03 18.69 3.37
C LEU A 104 13.90 19.18 4.52
N ALA A 105 13.34 19.13 5.74
CA ALA A 105 14.10 19.42 6.93
C ALA A 105 15.26 18.42 7.07
N PRO A 106 16.48 18.86 7.46
CA PRO A 106 17.64 17.96 7.57
C PRO A 106 17.41 16.73 8.46
N ALA A 107 16.64 16.87 9.55
CA ALA A 107 16.29 15.75 10.42
C ALA A 107 15.47 14.67 9.70
N ILE A 108 14.57 15.07 8.80
CA ILE A 108 13.76 14.13 8.01
C ILE A 108 14.63 13.41 6.97
N ALA A 109 15.54 14.14 6.32
CA ALA A 109 16.49 13.53 5.39
C ALA A 109 17.41 12.53 6.10
N GLY A 110 17.95 12.89 7.27
CA GLY A 110 18.79 12.00 8.08
C GLY A 110 18.06 10.74 8.53
N ALA A 111 16.84 10.87 9.07
CA ALA A 111 16.03 9.72 9.45
C ALA A 111 15.67 8.82 8.26
N SER A 112 15.45 9.40 7.08
CA SER A 112 15.16 8.63 5.86
C SER A 112 16.38 7.85 5.39
N ILE A 113 17.59 8.42 5.48
CA ILE A 113 18.83 7.71 5.14
C ILE A 113 19.02 6.51 6.08
N GLU A 114 18.85 6.72 7.38
CA GLU A 114 18.99 5.63 8.35
C GLU A 114 17.95 4.52 8.14
N MET A 115 16.71 4.89 7.83
CA MET A 115 15.67 3.93 7.48
C MET A 115 16.07 3.08 6.26
N PHE A 116 16.70 3.66 5.23
CA PHE A 116 17.19 2.86 4.11
C PHE A 116 18.31 1.90 4.52
N ASN A 117 19.25 2.33 5.39
CA ASN A 117 20.28 1.44 5.93
C ASN A 117 19.65 0.24 6.65
N MET A 118 18.67 0.49 7.52
CA MET A 118 17.96 -0.57 8.25
C MET A 118 17.27 -1.57 7.31
N LEU A 119 16.66 -1.09 6.22
CA LEU A 119 16.02 -1.97 5.23
C LEU A 119 17.02 -2.76 4.38
N GLU A 120 18.25 -2.26 4.18
CA GLU A 120 19.31 -2.99 3.50
C GLU A 120 19.96 -4.06 4.41
N GLU A 121 19.97 -3.84 5.72
CA GLU A 121 20.59 -4.72 6.70
C GLU A 121 19.77 -5.99 6.97
N SER A 122 18.43 -5.93 6.92
CA SER A 122 17.56 -7.06 7.28
C SER A 122 16.20 -7.02 6.60
N THR A 123 15.66 -8.20 6.28
CA THR A 123 14.28 -8.39 5.79
C THR A 123 13.29 -8.77 6.90
N GLU A 124 13.75 -8.96 8.14
CA GLU A 124 12.97 -9.55 9.25
C GLU A 124 11.61 -8.88 9.46
N LEU A 125 11.55 -7.54 9.45
CA LEU A 125 10.29 -6.80 9.61
C LEU A 125 9.30 -7.06 8.47
N ARG A 126 9.81 -7.18 7.25
CA ARG A 126 9.01 -7.45 6.05
C ARG A 126 8.55 -8.91 6.03
N ASP A 127 9.41 -9.84 6.43
CA ASP A 127 9.09 -11.27 6.49
C ASP A 127 8.00 -11.52 7.55
N HIS A 128 8.16 -10.95 8.74
CA HIS A 128 7.14 -10.98 9.79
C HIS A 128 5.82 -10.31 9.37
N LEU A 129 5.89 -9.19 8.64
CA LEU A 129 4.70 -8.53 8.09
C LEU A 129 3.97 -9.43 7.08
N GLU A 130 4.69 -10.15 6.22
CA GLU A 130 4.12 -11.09 5.27
C GLU A 130 3.40 -12.24 5.99
N GLU A 131 4.04 -12.86 6.98
CA GLU A 131 3.46 -13.94 7.79
C GLU A 131 2.21 -13.47 8.57
N THR A 132 2.32 -12.32 9.23
CA THR A 132 1.22 -11.73 10.01
C THR A 132 0.04 -11.35 9.11
N THR A 133 0.34 -10.83 7.91
CA THR A 133 -0.69 -10.49 6.91
C THR A 133 -1.39 -11.75 6.41
N ALA A 134 -0.65 -12.81 6.10
CA ALA A 134 -1.23 -14.08 5.68
C ALA A 134 -2.14 -14.66 6.77
N TYR A 135 -1.68 -14.66 8.03
CA TYR A 135 -2.46 -15.12 9.18
C TYR A 135 -3.77 -14.33 9.35
N TYR A 136 -3.71 -12.99 9.31
CA TYR A 136 -4.89 -12.15 9.44
C TYR A 136 -5.89 -12.35 8.30
N ARG A 137 -5.42 -12.43 7.06
CA ARG A 137 -6.26 -12.66 5.89
C ARG A 137 -6.95 -14.02 5.96
N GLN A 138 -6.22 -15.06 6.36
CA GLN A 138 -6.78 -16.40 6.55
C GLN A 138 -7.87 -16.38 7.64
N LYS A 139 -7.62 -15.76 8.79
CA LYS A 139 -8.59 -15.63 9.88
C LYS A 139 -9.88 -14.94 9.46
N LEU A 140 -9.79 -13.86 8.67
CA LEU A 140 -10.98 -13.19 8.14
C LEU A 140 -11.81 -14.12 7.25
N VAL A 141 -11.15 -14.81 6.31
CA VAL A 141 -11.81 -15.76 5.40
C VAL A 141 -12.43 -16.94 6.17
N ASP A 142 -11.70 -17.55 7.09
CA ASP A 142 -12.16 -18.67 7.92
C ASP A 142 -13.40 -18.31 8.76
N ASN A 143 -13.53 -17.03 9.14
CA ASN A 143 -14.68 -16.52 9.88
C ASN A 143 -15.78 -15.94 8.98
N GLY A 144 -15.70 -16.13 7.66
CA GLY A 144 -16.76 -15.77 6.70
C GLY A 144 -16.79 -14.30 6.31
N PHE A 145 -15.71 -13.54 6.49
CA PHE A 145 -15.60 -12.20 5.95
C PHE A 145 -15.25 -12.23 4.47
N ASP A 146 -15.92 -11.37 3.70
CA ASP A 146 -15.59 -11.13 2.31
C ASP A 146 -14.43 -10.13 2.22
N ILE A 147 -13.33 -10.54 1.60
CA ILE A 147 -12.15 -9.70 1.37
C ILE A 147 -11.72 -9.78 -0.09
N ILE A 148 -11.11 -8.71 -0.60
CA ILE A 148 -10.43 -8.81 -1.90
C ILE A 148 -9.20 -9.69 -1.72
N MET A 149 -9.16 -10.81 -2.45
CA MET A 149 -8.06 -11.77 -2.41
C MET A 149 -6.73 -11.16 -2.88
N GLY A 150 -5.63 -11.65 -2.32
CA GLY A 150 -4.30 -11.10 -2.51
C GLY A 150 -3.39 -11.41 -1.33
N THR A 151 -2.21 -10.81 -1.34
CA THR A 151 -1.16 -11.00 -0.32
C THR A 151 -0.78 -9.70 0.39
N HIS A 152 -1.27 -8.56 -0.11
CA HIS A 152 -0.86 -7.25 0.37
C HIS A 152 -1.37 -6.95 1.81
N PRO A 153 -0.58 -6.25 2.65
CA PRO A 153 -0.97 -5.84 4.01
C PRO A 153 -2.15 -4.88 4.11
N CYS A 154 -2.57 -4.26 3.00
CA CYS A 154 -3.86 -3.55 2.94
C CYS A 154 -4.96 -4.57 2.67
N VAL A 155 -5.79 -4.83 3.67
CA VAL A 155 -6.86 -5.83 3.59
C VAL A 155 -8.22 -5.13 3.59
N PRO A 156 -8.93 -5.12 2.45
CA PRO A 156 -10.28 -4.55 2.39
C PRO A 156 -11.31 -5.60 2.81
N VAL A 157 -11.99 -5.36 3.93
CA VAL A 157 -13.16 -6.12 4.39
C VAL A 157 -14.43 -5.50 3.79
N MET A 158 -15.10 -6.24 2.91
CA MET A 158 -16.17 -5.73 2.07
C MET A 158 -17.49 -5.68 2.83
N LEU A 159 -18.12 -4.50 2.83
CA LEU A 159 -19.44 -4.27 3.44
C LEU A 159 -20.48 -3.78 2.42
N TYR A 160 -20.03 -3.30 1.26
CA TYR A 160 -20.78 -2.87 0.09
C TYR A 160 -21.70 -1.66 0.28
N ASP A 161 -22.25 -1.44 1.47
CA ASP A 161 -23.07 -0.30 1.84
C ASP A 161 -22.31 0.72 2.73
N GLU A 162 -22.51 2.01 2.44
CA GLU A 162 -21.77 3.11 3.05
C GLU A 162 -22.17 3.34 4.51
N VAL A 163 -23.46 3.25 4.82
CA VAL A 163 -23.99 3.44 6.17
C VAL A 163 -23.55 2.28 7.07
N THR A 164 -23.63 1.07 6.53
CA THR A 164 -23.16 -0.15 7.18
C THR A 164 -21.66 -0.06 7.46
N ALA A 165 -20.84 0.37 6.50
CA ALA A 165 -19.40 0.53 6.71
C ALA A 165 -19.06 1.57 7.79
N ALA A 166 -19.73 2.72 7.78
CA ALA A 166 -19.52 3.76 8.78
C ALA A 166 -19.89 3.30 10.20
N GLU A 167 -21.04 2.64 10.35
CA GLU A 167 -21.48 2.10 11.64
C GLU A 167 -20.58 0.96 12.13
N PHE A 168 -20.13 0.08 11.22
CA PHE A 168 -19.19 -0.99 11.55
C PHE A 168 -17.88 -0.41 12.10
N ALA A 169 -17.31 0.60 11.45
CA ALA A 169 -16.09 1.27 11.92
C ALA A 169 -16.26 1.92 13.30
N LYS A 170 -17.42 2.55 13.54
CA LYS A 170 -17.75 3.16 14.83
C LYS A 170 -17.82 2.12 15.96
N ARG A 171 -18.42 0.95 15.70
CA ARG A 171 -18.51 -0.14 16.69
C ARG A 171 -17.17 -0.81 16.94
N MET A 172 -16.36 -1.02 15.90
CA MET A 172 -14.97 -1.49 16.05
C MET A 172 -14.17 -0.54 16.95
N ARG A 173 -14.31 0.78 16.75
CA ARG A 173 -13.65 1.79 17.60
C ARG A 173 -14.13 1.72 19.05
N ALA A 174 -15.41 1.50 19.30
CA ALA A 174 -15.95 1.33 20.65
C ALA A 174 -15.39 0.08 21.37
N LYS A 175 -14.99 -0.95 20.60
CA LYS A 175 -14.30 -2.14 21.11
C LYS A 175 -12.77 -1.98 21.20
N GLY A 176 -12.24 -0.79 20.94
CA GLY A 176 -10.81 -0.50 21.04
C GLY A 176 -10.00 -0.75 19.76
N VAL A 177 -10.65 -1.06 18.63
CA VAL A 177 -9.97 -1.28 17.34
C VAL A 177 -10.24 -0.12 16.40
N TYR A 178 -9.22 0.70 16.13
CA TYR A 178 -9.35 1.81 15.19
C TYR A 178 -9.28 1.33 13.74
N VAL A 179 -10.42 1.37 13.05
CA VAL A 179 -10.51 1.09 11.62
C VAL A 179 -11.22 2.23 10.89
N VAL A 180 -10.97 2.35 9.59
CA VAL A 180 -11.55 3.40 8.75
C VAL A 180 -12.42 2.77 7.67
N ALA A 181 -13.65 3.27 7.56
CA ALA A 181 -14.56 2.97 6.48
C ALA A 181 -14.24 3.83 5.25
N PHE A 182 -14.28 3.21 4.07
CA PHE A 182 -14.15 3.88 2.79
C PHE A 182 -15.41 3.66 1.97
N SER A 183 -15.95 4.75 1.44
CA SER A 183 -17.14 4.83 0.58
C SER A 183 -16.90 5.81 -0.57
N TYR A 184 -17.92 6.08 -1.40
CA TYR A 184 -17.83 7.07 -2.46
C TYR A 184 -17.47 8.46 -1.88
N PRO A 185 -16.59 9.25 -2.52
CA PRO A 185 -15.96 9.05 -3.85
C PRO A 185 -14.65 8.27 -3.86
N VAL A 186 -14.17 7.79 -2.71
CA VAL A 186 -12.86 7.13 -2.60
C VAL A 186 -12.89 5.72 -3.21
N VAL A 187 -14.01 5.02 -3.05
CA VAL A 187 -14.30 3.74 -3.72
C VAL A 187 -15.61 3.83 -4.50
N PRO A 188 -15.84 3.00 -5.54
CA PRO A 188 -17.09 3.02 -6.29
C PRO A 188 -18.33 2.83 -5.40
N LYS A 189 -19.46 3.40 -5.82
CA LYS A 189 -20.76 3.19 -5.15
C LYS A 189 -21.08 1.68 -5.07
N GLY A 190 -21.65 1.25 -3.95
CA GLY A 190 -21.96 -0.17 -3.72
C GLY A 190 -20.71 -1.03 -3.44
N LYS A 191 -19.54 -0.43 -3.22
CA LYS A 191 -18.28 -1.11 -2.89
C LYS A 191 -17.63 -0.55 -1.62
N ALA A 192 -18.44 -0.10 -0.67
CA ALA A 192 -17.96 0.36 0.62
C ALA A 192 -17.27 -0.78 1.39
N ARG A 193 -16.27 -0.44 2.20
CA ARG A 193 -15.42 -1.41 2.89
C ARG A 193 -14.74 -0.82 4.12
N ILE A 194 -14.30 -1.68 5.02
CA ILE A 194 -13.28 -1.33 6.01
C ILE A 194 -11.93 -1.69 5.41
N ARG A 195 -11.03 -0.70 5.25
CA ARG A 195 -9.66 -0.98 4.80
C ARG A 195 -8.76 -1.02 6.01
N THR A 196 -8.29 -2.21 6.36
CA THR A 196 -7.28 -2.40 7.41
C THR A 196 -5.88 -2.42 6.80
N GLN A 197 -4.89 -2.09 7.63
CA GLN A 197 -3.48 -2.05 7.26
C GLN A 197 -2.72 -2.83 8.33
N VAL A 198 -2.22 -4.01 7.98
CA VAL A 198 -1.39 -4.82 8.88
C VAL A 198 -0.02 -4.14 9.01
N CYS A 199 0.51 -4.10 10.23
CA CYS A 199 1.80 -3.54 10.55
C CYS A 199 2.72 -4.65 11.06
N ALA A 200 4.02 -4.54 10.80
CA ALA A 200 5.03 -5.46 11.33
C ALA A 200 5.07 -5.47 12.87
N SER A 201 4.55 -4.42 13.53
CA SER A 201 4.46 -4.39 14.99
C SER A 201 3.30 -5.17 15.58
N HIS A 202 2.33 -5.63 14.78
CA HIS A 202 1.21 -6.41 15.31
C HIS A 202 1.68 -7.79 15.73
N THR A 203 1.24 -8.22 16.92
CA THR A 203 1.42 -9.60 17.38
C THR A 203 0.27 -10.49 16.93
N LYS A 204 0.42 -11.81 17.12
CA LYS A 204 -0.65 -12.76 16.87
C LYS A 204 -1.89 -12.46 17.73
N GLU A 205 -1.69 -12.05 18.97
CA GLU A 205 -2.74 -11.68 19.93
C GLU A 205 -3.49 -10.43 19.47
N ASP A 206 -2.80 -9.43 18.91
CA ASP A 206 -3.45 -8.27 18.30
C ASP A 206 -4.37 -8.71 17.14
N ILE A 207 -3.88 -9.57 16.26
CA ILE A 207 -4.65 -10.09 15.13
C ILE A 207 -5.88 -10.88 15.62
N ASP A 208 -5.71 -11.78 16.59
CA ASP A 208 -6.82 -12.55 17.15
C ASP A 208 -7.85 -11.65 17.84
N PHE A 209 -7.41 -10.61 18.56
CA PHE A 209 -8.29 -9.61 19.15
C PHE A 209 -9.07 -8.82 18.09
N ILE A 210 -8.40 -8.34 17.04
CA ILE A 210 -9.03 -7.62 15.93
C ILE A 210 -10.11 -8.48 15.28
N VAL A 211 -9.79 -9.73 14.93
CA VAL A 211 -10.73 -10.65 14.27
C VAL A 211 -11.92 -10.96 15.19
N LYS A 212 -11.68 -11.17 16.49
CA LYS A 212 -12.76 -11.33 17.48
C LYS A 212 -13.70 -10.13 17.46
N CYS A 213 -13.18 -8.90 17.50
CA CYS A 213 -14.01 -7.70 17.43
C CYS A 213 -14.80 -7.60 16.12
N PHE A 214 -14.19 -7.96 14.98
CA PHE A 214 -14.88 -8.02 13.69
C PHE A 214 -16.10 -8.96 13.75
N ILE A 215 -15.93 -10.16 14.32
CA ILE A 215 -17.01 -11.15 14.48
C ILE A 215 -18.12 -10.59 15.35
N GLU A 216 -17.79 -10.08 16.54
CA GLU A 216 -18.78 -9.52 17.47
C GLU A 216 -19.56 -8.36 16.84
N VAL A 217 -18.90 -7.43 16.14
CA VAL A 217 -19.58 -6.31 15.48
C VAL A 217 -20.51 -6.80 14.37
N ARG A 218 -20.08 -7.80 13.58
CA ARG A 218 -20.94 -8.39 12.55
C ARG A 218 -22.20 -9.00 13.15
N GLU A 219 -22.06 -9.75 14.24
CA GLU A 219 -23.17 -10.36 14.96
C GLU A 219 -24.13 -9.31 15.56
N GLU A 220 -23.60 -8.30 16.24
CA GLU A 220 -24.37 -7.20 16.83
C GLU A 220 -25.12 -6.34 15.79
N MET A 221 -24.63 -6.31 14.55
CA MET A 221 -25.27 -5.60 13.44
C MET A 221 -26.23 -6.49 12.63
N GLY A 222 -26.34 -7.78 12.97
CA GLY A 222 -27.19 -8.73 12.22
C GLY A 222 -26.72 -8.95 10.78
N LEU A 223 -25.41 -8.85 10.53
CA LEU A 223 -24.80 -9.00 9.20
C LEU A 223 -24.32 -10.43 8.90
N ASN A 224 -24.64 -11.39 9.77
CA ASN A 224 -24.36 -12.80 9.52
C ASN A 224 -25.19 -13.25 8.32
N LYS A 225 -24.52 -13.76 7.29
CA LYS A 225 -25.19 -14.45 6.18
C LYS A 225 -25.57 -15.87 6.59
#